data_AF-A0A918TAG4-F1
#
_entry.id   AF-A0A918TAG4-F1
#
_cell.length_a   1.000
_cell.length_b   1.000
_cell.length_c   1.000
_cell.angle_alpha   90.00
_cell.angle_beta   90.00
_cell.angle_gamma   90.00
#
_symmetry.space_group_name_H-M   'P 1'
#
loop_
_entity.id
_entity.type
_entity.pdbx_description
1 polymer ?
#
loop_
_entity_poly.entity_id
_entity_poly.type
_entity_poly.pdbx_seq_one_letter_code
_entity_poly.pdbx_strand_id
1 'polypeptide(L)'
;MKITEREIMESWRRTADGHPLLRESGPPAFAPSEEEWDEWADLAEGEGDDRLFLFLPGDGTVRGRYAAVQEQFVARELAQVLYLLAEHAIRRRGGGPEEVADALGRIDPAWGRRFRDGGLDDPGTVAACGRDPLEGFAWVAESWHEQAPYTTLAFYRAAPGRTVDPERLALLYGADPAQVAAGTRLKDLLAKDGGRSHWDRQWESCAYGREGEWTFLLHHDSPPGAFADKEAYAALGIEESVWLSATSAKAIYTLDYLRGGRLVSDDPESVLELIWYERGRAPHIRGGVLDFHNRALRRAELDHPGLTDTFALYFHALEESLGLRLPRRDFEEGLVRTAYWAGRTRPDPKETL
;
A
#
# COMPACT_ATOMS: atom_id res chain seq x y z
N MET A 1 -23.12 -18.54 15.79
CA MET A 1 -23.29 -17.97 17.15
C MET A 1 -23.09 -16.48 17.01
N LYS A 2 -23.96 -15.62 17.57
CA LYS A 2 -23.77 -14.16 17.50
C LYS A 2 -22.88 -13.73 18.66
N ILE A 3 -21.79 -13.04 18.38
CA ILE A 3 -20.93 -12.44 19.41
C ILE A 3 -21.73 -11.33 20.09
N THR A 4 -21.66 -11.25 21.43
CA THR A 4 -22.35 -10.21 22.22
C THR A 4 -21.36 -9.43 23.06
N GLU A 5 -21.72 -8.20 23.44
CA GLU A 5 -20.92 -7.36 24.36
C GLU A 5 -20.58 -8.10 25.65
N ARG A 6 -21.60 -8.72 26.26
CA ARG A 6 -21.43 -9.53 27.48
C ARG A 6 -20.41 -10.65 27.31
N GLU A 7 -20.47 -11.35 26.18
CA GLU A 7 -19.56 -12.46 25.88
C GLU A 7 -18.11 -11.98 25.69
N ILE A 8 -17.92 -10.85 25.00
CA ILE A 8 -16.60 -10.20 24.86
C ILE A 8 -16.07 -9.78 26.23
N MET A 9 -16.89 -9.09 27.03
CA MET A 9 -16.53 -8.60 28.37
C MET A 9 -16.14 -9.73 29.33
N GLU A 10 -16.96 -10.78 29.43
CA GLU A 10 -16.70 -11.93 30.30
C GLU A 10 -15.42 -12.66 29.87
N SER A 11 -15.22 -12.84 28.57
CA SER A 11 -14.05 -13.55 28.02
C SER A 11 -12.77 -12.73 28.12
N TRP A 12 -12.86 -11.41 27.89
CA TRP A 12 -11.75 -10.49 28.07
C TRP A 12 -11.30 -10.45 29.52
N ARG A 13 -12.25 -10.28 30.47
CA ARG A 13 -11.91 -10.26 31.90
C ARG A 13 -11.19 -11.54 32.32
N ARG A 14 -11.69 -12.71 31.91
CA ARG A 14 -11.04 -13.99 32.23
C ARG A 14 -9.63 -14.08 31.67
N THR A 15 -9.42 -13.56 30.46
CA THR A 15 -8.10 -13.51 29.81
C THR A 15 -7.16 -12.55 30.53
N ALA A 16 -7.61 -11.33 30.79
CA ALA A 16 -6.84 -10.27 31.41
C ALA A 16 -6.45 -10.60 32.86
N ASP A 17 -7.37 -11.16 33.65
CA ASP A 17 -7.11 -11.62 35.01
C ASP A 17 -6.11 -12.79 35.04
N GLY A 18 -6.04 -13.57 33.95
CA GLY A 18 -5.17 -14.73 33.80
C GLY A 18 -3.71 -14.40 33.47
N HIS A 19 -3.38 -13.17 33.07
CA HIS A 19 -2.02 -12.83 32.64
C HIS A 19 -1.53 -11.45 33.10
N PRO A 20 -0.36 -11.34 33.76
CA PRO A 20 0.16 -10.05 34.26
C PRO A 20 0.32 -8.97 33.18
N LEU A 21 0.59 -9.38 31.93
CA LEU A 21 0.72 -8.44 30.82
C LEU A 21 -0.60 -7.79 30.37
N LEU A 22 -1.75 -8.26 30.85
CA LEU A 22 -3.07 -7.73 30.48
C LEU A 22 -3.84 -7.18 31.69
N ARG A 23 -3.30 -7.34 32.91
CA ARG A 23 -4.02 -7.04 34.16
C ARG A 23 -4.40 -5.57 34.34
N GLU A 24 -3.59 -4.67 33.78
CA GLU A 24 -3.82 -3.22 33.83
C GLU A 24 -4.67 -2.73 32.65
N SER A 25 -5.02 -3.62 31.72
CA SER A 25 -5.86 -3.30 30.58
C SER A 25 -7.31 -3.21 31.07
N GLY A 26 -7.89 -2.02 30.96
CA GLY A 26 -9.29 -1.79 31.28
C GLY A 26 -10.25 -2.63 30.43
N PRO A 27 -11.55 -2.59 30.74
CA PRO A 27 -12.56 -3.20 29.89
C PRO A 27 -12.57 -2.54 28.50
N PRO A 28 -12.89 -3.29 27.43
CA PRO A 28 -13.12 -2.70 26.12
C PRO A 28 -14.27 -1.69 26.14
N ALA A 29 -14.15 -0.64 25.34
CA ALA A 29 -15.20 0.36 25.13
C ALA A 29 -16.09 -0.04 23.94
N PHE A 30 -17.40 0.12 24.08
CA PHE A 30 -18.38 -0.20 23.04
C PHE A 30 -19.16 1.04 22.64
N ALA A 31 -19.22 1.32 21.34
CA ALA A 31 -20.11 2.33 20.78
C ALA A 31 -21.54 1.75 20.74
N PRO A 32 -22.55 2.46 21.27
CA PRO A 32 -23.92 1.97 21.33
C PRO A 32 -24.65 2.08 19.98
N SER A 33 -24.15 2.89 19.04
CA SER A 33 -24.70 3.08 17.69
C SER A 33 -23.59 3.27 16.65
N GLU A 34 -23.96 3.15 15.37
CA GLU A 34 -23.05 3.47 14.25
C GLU A 34 -22.75 4.97 14.21
N GLU A 35 -23.73 5.82 14.51
CA GLU A 35 -23.55 7.28 14.61
C GLU A 35 -22.53 7.65 15.70
N GLU A 36 -22.64 7.07 16.91
CA GLU A 36 -21.66 7.33 17.98
C GLU A 36 -20.28 6.72 17.66
N TRP A 37 -20.22 5.65 16.88
CA TRP A 37 -18.95 5.07 16.41
C TRP A 37 -18.22 6.00 15.43
N ASP A 38 -18.96 6.71 14.58
CA ASP A 38 -18.42 7.72 13.68
C ASP A 38 -18.05 9.02 14.43
N GLU A 39 -18.90 9.49 15.35
CA GLU A 39 -18.57 10.64 16.20
C GLU A 39 -17.28 10.43 17.01
N TRP A 40 -17.04 9.21 17.50
CA TRP A 40 -15.80 8.88 18.20
C TRP A 40 -14.57 8.85 17.30
N ALA A 41 -14.72 8.57 16.00
CA ALA A 41 -13.62 8.75 15.07
C ALA A 41 -13.24 10.23 15.01
N ASP A 42 -14.20 11.11 14.76
CA ASP A 42 -13.97 12.56 14.65
C ASP A 42 -13.34 13.15 15.92
N LEU A 43 -13.76 12.69 17.11
CA LEU A 43 -13.22 13.17 18.39
C LEU A 43 -11.77 12.70 18.65
N ALA A 44 -11.44 11.47 18.28
CA ALA A 44 -10.12 10.89 18.54
C ALA A 44 -8.99 11.56 17.71
N GLU A 45 -9.35 12.18 16.58
CA GLU A 45 -8.45 12.96 15.73
C GLU A 45 -7.86 14.18 16.47
N GLY A 46 -8.60 14.75 17.43
CA GLY A 46 -8.20 15.95 18.17
C GLY A 46 -7.44 15.69 19.49
N GLU A 47 -7.58 14.51 20.09
CA GLU A 47 -7.06 14.23 21.44
C GLU A 47 -5.79 13.35 21.48
N GLY A 48 -5.38 12.76 20.35
CA GLY A 48 -4.21 11.87 20.29
C GLY A 48 -4.37 10.60 21.13
N ASP A 49 -5.61 10.18 21.37
CA ASP A 49 -5.93 9.05 22.24
C ASP A 49 -5.99 7.74 21.44
N ASP A 50 -4.98 6.88 21.60
CA ASP A 50 -4.95 5.51 21.06
C ASP A 50 -5.89 4.61 21.88
N ARG A 51 -7.19 4.90 21.88
CA ARG A 51 -8.24 4.02 22.41
C ARG A 51 -8.81 3.16 21.29
N LEU A 52 -9.02 1.88 21.62
CA LEU A 52 -9.79 0.96 20.80
C LEU A 52 -11.27 1.01 21.19
N PHE A 53 -12.11 1.33 20.21
CA PHE A 53 -13.57 1.27 20.33
C PHE A 53 -14.12 0.11 19.51
N LEU A 54 -15.10 -0.60 20.06
CA LEU A 54 -15.79 -1.71 19.42
C LEU A 54 -17.23 -1.33 19.05
N PHE A 55 -17.71 -1.83 17.92
CA PHE A 55 -19.10 -1.68 17.47
C PHE A 55 -19.67 -3.04 17.03
N LEU A 56 -20.93 -3.32 17.40
CA LEU A 56 -21.63 -4.57 17.08
C LEU A 56 -22.85 -4.29 16.20
N PRO A 57 -22.74 -4.37 14.85
CA PRO A 57 -23.83 -4.06 13.91
C PRO A 57 -25.00 -5.08 13.90
N GLY A 58 -25.02 -6.06 14.82
CA GLY A 58 -26.12 -7.04 14.95
C GLY A 58 -26.12 -8.17 13.92
N ASP A 59 -25.27 -8.10 12.88
CA ASP A 59 -25.04 -9.14 11.86
C ASP A 59 -24.16 -10.31 12.36
N GLY A 60 -23.60 -10.17 13.57
CA GLY A 60 -22.72 -11.16 14.19
C GLY A 60 -21.23 -10.88 14.01
N THR A 61 -20.86 -9.78 13.35
CA THR A 61 -19.49 -9.25 13.29
C THR A 61 -19.21 -8.29 14.45
N VAL A 62 -17.93 -8.06 14.72
CA VAL A 62 -17.43 -7.02 15.61
C VAL A 62 -16.52 -6.14 14.80
N ARG A 63 -16.86 -4.85 14.71
CA ARG A 63 -15.99 -3.84 14.11
C ARG A 63 -15.18 -3.18 15.22
N GLY A 64 -13.93 -2.85 14.95
CA GLY A 64 -13.12 -2.06 15.86
C GLY A 64 -12.33 -1.00 15.13
N ARG A 65 -12.12 0.13 15.81
CA ARG A 65 -11.43 1.31 15.29
C ARG A 65 -10.47 1.85 16.36
N TYR A 66 -9.22 2.10 15.97
CA TYR A 66 -8.17 2.70 16.78
C TYR A 66 -8.00 4.17 16.37
N ALA A 67 -8.54 5.11 17.16
CA ALA A 67 -8.62 6.54 16.81
C ALA A 67 -9.14 6.81 15.36
N ALA A 68 -9.19 8.07 14.92
CA ALA A 68 -9.86 8.42 13.66
C ALA A 68 -9.18 7.83 12.40
N VAL A 69 -7.86 7.62 12.43
CA VAL A 69 -7.07 7.48 11.19
C VAL A 69 -6.21 6.22 11.09
N GLN A 70 -6.00 5.46 12.18
CA GLN A 70 -4.77 4.66 12.26
C GLN A 70 -4.95 3.16 12.02
N GLU A 71 -6.08 2.55 12.38
CA GLU A 71 -6.30 1.13 12.15
C GLU A 71 -7.78 0.77 12.37
N GLN A 72 -8.35 -0.07 11.49
CA GLN A 72 -9.70 -0.63 11.63
C GLN A 72 -9.66 -2.14 11.43
N PHE A 73 -10.63 -2.84 12.01
CA PHE A 73 -10.79 -4.29 11.79
C PHE A 73 -12.25 -4.71 11.74
N VAL A 74 -12.48 -5.84 11.08
CA VAL A 74 -13.74 -6.60 11.13
C VAL A 74 -13.43 -8.02 11.57
N ALA A 75 -13.90 -8.39 12.76
CA ALA A 75 -13.73 -9.72 13.33
C ALA A 75 -15.06 -10.50 13.27
N ARG A 76 -14.95 -11.80 12.97
CA ARG A 76 -16.11 -12.72 12.87
C ARG A 76 -16.12 -13.77 13.98
N GLU A 77 -15.02 -13.90 14.70
CA GLU A 77 -14.85 -14.86 15.78
C GLU A 77 -14.42 -14.18 17.07
N LEU A 78 -14.93 -14.66 18.21
CA LEU A 78 -14.56 -14.15 19.53
C LEU A 78 -13.04 -14.25 19.77
N ALA A 79 -12.38 -15.30 19.26
CA ALA A 79 -10.94 -15.47 19.39
C ALA A 79 -10.12 -14.41 18.62
N GLN A 80 -10.67 -13.85 17.52
CA GLN A 80 -10.06 -12.74 16.80
C GLN A 80 -10.21 -11.45 17.62
N VAL A 81 -11.40 -11.19 18.18
CA VAL A 81 -11.67 -10.03 19.03
C VAL A 81 -10.75 -10.01 20.26
N LEU A 82 -10.62 -11.13 20.97
CA LEU A 82 -9.76 -11.22 22.15
C LEU A 82 -8.29 -10.99 21.82
N TYR A 83 -7.84 -11.51 20.67
CA TYR A 83 -6.49 -11.26 20.18
C TYR A 83 -6.26 -9.77 19.87
N LEU A 84 -7.19 -9.10 19.20
CA LEU A 84 -7.08 -7.67 18.89
C LEU A 84 -7.07 -6.80 20.15
N LEU A 85 -7.89 -7.15 21.15
CA LEU A 85 -7.85 -6.51 22.47
C LEU A 85 -6.50 -6.70 23.18
N ALA A 86 -5.94 -7.91 23.11
CA ALA A 86 -4.62 -8.20 23.67
C ALA A 86 -3.51 -7.46 22.92
N GLU A 87 -3.55 -7.43 21.59
CA GLU A 87 -2.62 -6.70 20.74
C GLU A 87 -2.62 -5.22 21.11
N HIS A 88 -3.80 -4.60 21.21
CA HIS A 88 -3.95 -3.22 21.66
C HIS A 88 -3.31 -2.98 23.04
N ALA A 89 -3.65 -3.82 24.01
CA ALA A 89 -3.15 -3.73 25.38
C ALA A 89 -1.62 -3.83 25.46
N ILE A 90 -1.02 -4.71 24.67
CA ILE A 90 0.43 -4.88 24.61
C ILE A 90 1.10 -3.70 23.92
N ARG A 91 0.54 -3.23 22.79
CA ARG A 91 1.12 -2.10 22.04
C ARG A 91 1.14 -0.80 22.84
N ARG A 92 0.12 -0.55 23.68
CA ARG A 92 0.08 0.60 24.59
C ARG A 92 1.20 0.62 25.64
N ARG A 93 1.88 -0.52 25.86
CA ARG A 93 3.05 -0.59 26.73
C ARG A 93 4.33 -0.13 26.02
N GLY A 94 4.25 0.16 24.73
CA GLY A 94 5.37 0.51 23.88
C GLY A 94 6.15 -0.71 23.38
N GLY A 95 7.17 -0.42 22.58
CA GLY A 95 8.06 -1.43 22.01
C GLY A 95 7.87 -1.65 20.52
N GLY A 96 8.84 -2.33 19.91
CA GLY A 96 8.83 -2.65 18.48
C GLY A 96 7.92 -3.85 18.14
N PRO A 97 7.62 -4.09 16.85
CA PRO A 97 6.87 -5.26 16.41
C PRO A 97 7.34 -6.61 16.99
N GLU A 98 8.65 -6.79 17.11
CA GLU A 98 9.25 -8.02 17.66
C GLU A 98 8.86 -8.23 19.14
N GLU A 99 8.95 -7.17 19.95
CA GLU A 99 8.62 -7.22 21.38
C GLU A 99 7.13 -7.47 21.60
N VAL A 100 6.27 -6.89 20.75
CA VAL A 100 4.82 -7.13 20.75
C VAL A 100 4.54 -8.60 20.40
N ALA A 101 5.18 -9.12 19.35
CA ALA A 101 5.02 -10.50 18.90
C ALA A 101 5.43 -11.53 19.98
N ASP A 102 6.49 -11.23 20.74
CA ASP A 102 6.97 -12.05 21.85
C ASP A 102 6.07 -11.94 23.09
N ALA A 103 5.59 -10.75 23.42
CA ALA A 103 4.64 -10.55 24.51
C ALA A 103 3.31 -11.28 24.24
N LEU A 104 2.78 -11.19 23.02
CA LEU A 104 1.58 -11.93 22.61
C LEU A 104 1.83 -13.44 22.64
N GLY A 105 2.98 -13.91 22.15
CA GLY A 105 3.35 -15.32 22.17
C GLY A 105 3.49 -15.92 23.58
N ARG A 106 3.85 -15.11 24.57
CA ARG A 106 3.87 -15.53 25.99
C ARG A 106 2.50 -15.67 26.61
N ILE A 107 1.52 -14.87 26.15
CA ILE A 107 0.12 -14.97 26.59
C ILE A 107 -0.54 -16.17 25.93
N ASP A 108 -0.45 -16.22 24.60
CA ASP A 108 -0.96 -17.31 23.78
C ASP A 108 -0.05 -17.47 22.56
N PRO A 109 0.62 -18.64 22.38
CA PRO A 109 1.47 -18.89 21.23
C PRO A 109 0.77 -18.66 19.87
N ALA A 110 -0.54 -18.89 19.78
CA ALA A 110 -1.32 -18.62 18.57
C ALA A 110 -1.42 -17.12 18.28
N TRP A 111 -1.50 -16.27 19.30
CA TRP A 111 -1.52 -14.82 19.14
C TRP A 111 -0.18 -14.29 18.68
N GLY A 112 0.91 -14.83 19.22
CA GLY A 112 2.26 -14.50 18.74
C GLY A 112 2.44 -14.85 17.25
N ARG A 113 1.95 -16.02 16.80
CA ARG A 113 2.00 -16.39 15.38
C ARG A 113 1.14 -15.46 14.53
N ARG A 114 -0.13 -15.27 14.91
CA ARG A 114 -1.06 -14.38 14.21
C ARG A 114 -0.50 -12.98 14.03
N PHE A 115 0.10 -12.41 15.09
CA PHE A 115 0.74 -11.10 14.98
C PHE A 115 1.91 -11.10 14.00
N ARG A 116 2.75 -12.14 13.99
CA ARG A 116 3.86 -12.26 13.03
C ARG A 116 3.38 -12.42 11.60
N ASP A 117 2.26 -13.08 11.39
CA ASP A 117 1.68 -13.29 10.06
C ASP A 117 0.88 -12.07 9.57
N GLY A 118 0.52 -11.15 10.47
CA GLY A 118 -0.12 -9.86 10.16
C GLY A 118 -1.58 -9.93 9.75
N GLY A 119 -2.21 -11.10 9.85
CA GLY A 119 -3.61 -11.34 9.49
C GLY A 119 -4.47 -11.71 10.69
N LEU A 120 -5.79 -11.62 10.57
CA LEU A 120 -6.72 -12.13 11.60
C LEU A 120 -6.89 -13.65 11.54
N ASP A 121 -6.71 -14.23 10.37
CA ASP A 121 -6.72 -15.67 10.16
C ASP A 121 -5.35 -16.26 10.48
N ASP A 122 -5.30 -17.54 10.80
CA ASP A 122 -4.05 -18.31 10.88
C ASP A 122 -3.85 -18.99 9.51
N PRO A 123 -3.13 -18.37 8.55
CA PRO A 123 -2.86 -19.00 7.27
C PRO A 123 -1.86 -20.16 7.37
N GLY A 124 -1.35 -20.48 8.56
CA GLY A 124 -0.17 -21.30 8.78
C GLY A 124 1.12 -20.48 8.75
N THR A 125 2.28 -21.16 8.86
CA THR A 125 3.59 -20.50 8.81
C THR A 125 3.85 -19.84 7.47
N VAL A 126 3.90 -18.51 7.45
CA VAL A 126 4.43 -17.72 6.33
C VAL A 126 5.95 -17.79 6.37
N ALA A 127 6.58 -18.13 5.24
CA ALA A 127 8.03 -18.19 5.13
C ALA A 127 8.63 -16.78 5.32
N ALA A 128 9.78 -16.70 5.99
CA ALA A 128 10.50 -15.44 6.11
C ALA A 128 10.90 -14.91 4.72
N CYS A 129 10.75 -13.61 4.50
CA CYS A 129 11.29 -12.98 3.32
C CYS A 129 12.83 -12.94 3.45
N GLY A 130 13.52 -13.74 2.64
CA GLY A 130 14.98 -13.84 2.66
C GLY A 130 15.70 -12.89 1.70
N ARG A 131 14.96 -12.06 0.96
CA ARG A 131 15.50 -11.19 -0.08
C ARG A 131 15.75 -9.79 0.49
N ASP A 132 16.84 -9.15 0.09
CA ASP A 132 17.03 -7.72 0.39
C ASP A 132 15.94 -6.91 -0.34
N PRO A 133 15.08 -6.16 0.39
CA PRO A 133 14.05 -5.33 -0.22
C PRO A 133 14.59 -4.35 -1.27
N LEU A 134 15.80 -3.83 -1.07
CA LEU A 134 16.42 -2.86 -1.97
C LEU A 134 16.99 -3.51 -3.24
N GLU A 135 17.13 -4.83 -3.30
CA GLU A 135 17.35 -5.56 -4.54
C GLU A 135 16.05 -5.77 -5.34
N GLY A 136 14.89 -5.49 -4.73
CA GLY A 136 13.55 -5.48 -5.33
C GLY A 136 13.03 -4.06 -5.53
N PHE A 137 11.75 -3.93 -5.84
CA PHE A 137 11.01 -2.72 -6.16
C PHE A 137 11.23 -1.57 -5.16
N ALA A 138 11.50 -1.86 -3.88
CA ALA A 138 11.70 -0.84 -2.84
C ALA A 138 12.86 0.12 -3.12
N TRP A 139 13.80 -0.20 -4.03
CA TRP A 139 14.88 0.72 -4.41
C TRP A 139 14.39 2.09 -4.92
N VAL A 140 13.18 2.15 -5.50
CA VAL A 140 12.64 3.41 -6.07
C VAL A 140 11.99 4.30 -5.00
N ALA A 141 11.83 3.83 -3.77
CA ALA A 141 11.08 4.51 -2.72
C ALA A 141 11.64 5.91 -2.40
N GLU A 142 12.96 6.04 -2.24
CA GLU A 142 13.62 7.32 -1.96
C GLU A 142 13.39 8.33 -3.09
N SER A 143 13.67 7.93 -4.33
CA SER A 143 13.48 8.81 -5.49
C SER A 143 12.00 9.17 -5.72
N TRP A 144 11.08 8.24 -5.45
CA TRP A 144 9.65 8.48 -5.57
C TRP A 144 9.12 9.43 -4.47
N HIS A 145 9.64 9.30 -3.25
CA HIS A 145 9.39 10.25 -2.17
C HIS A 145 9.85 11.67 -2.55
N GLU A 146 11.02 11.78 -3.19
CA GLU A 146 11.56 13.02 -3.76
C GLU A 146 10.90 13.45 -5.09
N GLN A 147 9.92 12.68 -5.59
CA GLN A 147 9.16 12.97 -6.82
C GLN A 147 10.01 12.98 -8.08
N ALA A 148 11.06 12.19 -8.08
CA ALA A 148 12.05 12.12 -9.12
C ALA A 148 12.14 10.70 -9.71
N PRO A 149 12.17 10.53 -11.04
CA PRO A 149 11.66 11.45 -12.07
C PRO A 149 10.14 11.36 -12.28
N TYR A 150 9.48 10.36 -11.67
CA TYR A 150 8.08 10.02 -11.91
C TYR A 150 7.33 9.93 -10.59
N THR A 151 6.19 10.60 -10.50
CA THR A 151 5.30 10.57 -9.33
C THR A 151 4.23 9.49 -9.43
N THR A 152 3.97 8.97 -10.63
CA THR A 152 3.03 7.88 -10.88
C THR A 152 3.79 6.62 -11.28
N LEU A 153 3.60 5.54 -10.53
CA LEU A 153 4.08 4.20 -10.86
C LEU A 153 2.85 3.33 -11.14
N ALA A 154 2.57 3.06 -12.42
CA ALA A 154 1.43 2.26 -12.84
C ALA A 154 1.87 0.89 -13.35
N PHE A 155 1.18 -0.15 -12.90
CA PHE A 155 1.42 -1.55 -13.26
C PHE A 155 0.14 -2.16 -13.82
N TYR A 156 0.24 -2.92 -14.89
CA TYR A 156 -0.88 -3.53 -15.60
C TYR A 156 -0.60 -5.01 -15.86
N ARG A 157 -1.62 -5.83 -15.61
CA ARG A 157 -1.57 -7.27 -15.87
C ARG A 157 -2.79 -7.68 -16.68
N ALA A 158 -2.57 -8.56 -17.64
CA ALA A 158 -3.62 -9.17 -18.45
C ALA A 158 -4.15 -10.45 -17.78
N ALA A 159 -5.21 -11.04 -18.33
CA ALA A 159 -5.66 -12.37 -17.92
C ALA A 159 -4.50 -13.40 -17.95
N PRO A 160 -4.52 -14.43 -17.07
CA PRO A 160 -3.48 -15.45 -17.04
C PRO A 160 -3.18 -16.04 -18.42
N GLY A 161 -1.88 -16.11 -18.77
CA GLY A 161 -1.42 -16.58 -20.09
C GLY A 161 -1.45 -15.53 -21.21
N ARG A 162 -1.79 -14.26 -20.90
CA ARG A 162 -1.66 -13.11 -21.80
C ARG A 162 -0.72 -12.07 -21.22
N THR A 163 -0.33 -11.10 -22.04
CA THR A 163 0.56 -10.01 -21.65
C THR A 163 0.03 -8.69 -22.19
N VAL A 164 0.19 -7.62 -21.41
CA VAL A 164 -0.08 -6.25 -21.88
C VAL A 164 1.14 -5.78 -22.67
N ASP A 165 0.93 -5.32 -23.90
CA ASP A 165 2.02 -4.80 -24.75
C ASP A 165 2.50 -3.43 -24.22
N PRO A 166 3.77 -3.31 -23.77
CA PRO A 166 4.30 -2.07 -23.21
C PRO A 166 4.37 -0.92 -24.21
N GLU A 167 4.62 -1.19 -25.49
CA GLU A 167 4.69 -0.14 -26.52
C GLU A 167 3.29 0.40 -26.84
N ARG A 168 2.31 -0.50 -27.00
CA ARG A 168 0.91 -0.09 -27.21
C ARG A 168 0.34 0.64 -26.01
N LEU A 169 0.72 0.24 -24.80
CA LEU A 169 0.37 0.95 -23.58
C LEU A 169 0.97 2.36 -23.58
N ALA A 170 2.28 2.51 -23.83
CA ALA A 170 2.91 3.83 -23.88
C ALA A 170 2.25 4.75 -24.93
N LEU A 171 1.97 4.23 -26.13
CA LEU A 171 1.26 4.96 -27.18
C LEU A 171 -0.15 5.37 -26.76
N LEU A 172 -0.87 4.51 -26.04
CA LEU A 172 -2.19 4.82 -25.51
C LEU A 172 -2.16 6.03 -24.57
N TYR A 173 -1.09 6.15 -23.78
CA TYR A 173 -0.84 7.29 -22.88
C TYR A 173 -0.25 8.51 -23.59
N GLY A 174 -0.06 8.45 -24.91
CA GLY A 174 0.41 9.59 -25.71
C GLY A 174 1.92 9.68 -25.87
N ALA A 175 2.67 8.59 -25.67
CA ALA A 175 4.09 8.55 -26.02
C ALA A 175 4.32 8.85 -27.52
N ASP A 176 5.40 9.57 -27.84
CA ASP A 176 5.81 9.89 -29.20
C ASP A 176 6.03 8.61 -30.04
N PRO A 177 5.22 8.36 -31.09
CA PRO A 177 5.33 7.15 -31.90
C PRO A 177 6.69 6.95 -32.56
N ALA A 178 7.39 8.05 -32.91
CA ALA A 178 8.72 7.96 -33.50
C ALA A 178 9.75 7.46 -32.48
N GLN A 179 9.64 7.90 -31.23
CA GLN A 179 10.54 7.47 -30.15
C GLN A 179 10.25 6.04 -29.69
N VAL A 180 8.96 5.67 -29.64
CA VAL A 180 8.54 4.29 -29.36
C VAL A 180 9.08 3.35 -30.43
N ALA A 181 8.88 3.68 -31.72
CA ALA A 181 9.37 2.87 -32.83
C ALA A 181 10.91 2.79 -32.90
N ALA A 182 11.61 3.86 -32.51
CA ALA A 182 13.07 3.87 -32.42
C ALA A 182 13.63 3.07 -31.23
N GLY A 183 12.78 2.67 -30.27
CA GLY A 183 13.22 1.99 -29.05
C GLY A 183 14.06 2.89 -28.15
N THR A 184 13.69 4.16 -28.07
CA THR A 184 14.41 5.20 -27.32
C THR A 184 14.55 4.82 -25.85
N ARG A 185 15.73 5.07 -25.26
CA ARG A 185 16.07 4.71 -23.87
C ARG A 185 16.30 5.94 -23.01
N LEU A 186 16.25 5.76 -21.69
CA LEU A 186 16.42 6.85 -20.72
C LEU A 186 17.73 7.63 -20.94
N LYS A 187 18.84 6.93 -21.22
CA LYS A 187 20.13 7.56 -21.52
C LYS A 187 20.11 8.43 -22.79
N ASP A 188 19.27 8.11 -23.76
CA ASP A 188 19.15 8.87 -25.01
C ASP A 188 18.41 10.19 -24.78
N LEU A 189 17.38 10.19 -23.92
CA LEU A 189 16.69 11.41 -23.46
C LEU A 189 17.64 12.31 -22.66
N LEU A 190 18.36 11.73 -21.69
CA LEU A 190 19.34 12.43 -20.88
C LEU A 190 20.43 13.10 -21.72
N ALA A 191 20.91 12.42 -22.77
CA ALA A 191 21.90 12.96 -23.71
C ALA A 191 21.33 14.12 -24.56
N LYS A 192 20.07 14.04 -24.97
CA LYS A 192 19.39 15.06 -25.79
C LYS A 192 19.20 16.39 -25.06
N ASP A 193 19.01 16.36 -23.74
CA ASP A 193 18.85 17.57 -22.92
C ASP A 193 20.18 18.22 -22.52
N GLY A 194 21.32 17.68 -22.99
CA GLY A 194 22.63 18.32 -22.89
C GLY A 194 23.11 18.56 -21.46
N GLY A 195 22.62 17.77 -20.49
CA GLY A 195 23.00 17.88 -19.07
C GLY A 195 22.55 19.16 -18.36
N ARG A 196 21.75 20.03 -18.99
CA ARG A 196 20.97 21.06 -18.26
C ARG A 196 19.89 20.36 -17.45
N SER A 197 19.43 20.98 -16.37
CA SER A 197 18.45 20.41 -15.42
C SER A 197 17.31 19.67 -16.14
N HIS A 198 17.51 18.36 -16.28
CA HIS A 198 16.60 17.37 -16.87
C HIS A 198 15.23 17.38 -16.16
N TRP A 199 15.18 18.02 -14.99
CA TRP A 199 13.98 18.45 -14.25
C TRP A 199 12.92 19.15 -15.11
N ASP A 200 13.27 19.98 -16.10
CA ASP A 200 12.26 20.73 -16.87
C ASP A 200 11.48 19.88 -17.90
N ARG A 201 12.00 18.70 -18.28
CA ARG A 201 11.44 17.86 -19.35
C ARG A 201 11.16 16.41 -18.97
N GLN A 202 11.69 15.90 -17.85
CA GLN A 202 11.33 14.60 -17.28
C GLN A 202 9.81 14.44 -17.12
N TRP A 203 9.15 15.52 -16.73
CA TRP A 203 7.70 15.61 -16.50
C TRP A 203 6.90 15.45 -17.80
N GLU A 204 7.57 15.55 -18.95
CA GLU A 204 7.01 15.41 -20.29
C GLU A 204 7.32 14.04 -20.90
N SER A 205 7.67 13.03 -20.09
CA SER A 205 8.06 11.70 -20.55
C SER A 205 7.41 10.58 -19.75
N CYS A 206 7.48 9.36 -20.30
CA CYS A 206 7.28 8.12 -19.56
C CYS A 206 8.45 7.17 -19.68
N ALA A 207 8.59 6.31 -18.67
CA ALA A 207 9.33 5.06 -18.76
C ALA A 207 8.35 3.89 -18.81
N TYR A 208 8.60 2.90 -19.66
CA TYR A 208 7.68 1.80 -19.86
C TYR A 208 8.39 0.49 -20.17
N GLY A 209 7.75 -0.63 -19.84
CA GLY A 209 8.35 -1.94 -20.04
C GLY A 209 7.56 -3.03 -19.37
N ARG A 210 8.18 -4.20 -19.21
CA ARG A 210 7.57 -5.35 -18.54
C ARG A 210 8.60 -6.03 -17.67
N GLU A 211 8.22 -6.36 -16.45
CA GLU A 211 9.04 -7.11 -15.50
C GLU A 211 8.14 -8.11 -14.77
N GLY A 212 8.54 -9.39 -14.76
CA GLY A 212 7.65 -10.46 -14.31
C GLY A 212 6.34 -10.53 -15.10
N GLU A 213 5.21 -10.60 -14.40
CA GLU A 213 3.87 -10.62 -14.99
C GLU A 213 3.30 -9.22 -15.29
N TRP A 214 3.97 -8.17 -14.82
CA TRP A 214 3.46 -6.81 -14.86
C TRP A 214 4.13 -6.00 -15.98
N THR A 215 3.30 -5.32 -16.75
CA THR A 215 3.73 -4.23 -17.64
C THR A 215 3.67 -2.94 -16.84
N PHE A 216 4.75 -2.17 -16.82
CA PHE A 216 4.81 -0.92 -16.07
C PHE A 216 4.80 0.29 -17.00
N LEU A 217 4.26 1.40 -16.50
CA LEU A 217 4.32 2.73 -17.06
C LEU A 217 4.56 3.72 -15.91
N LEU A 218 5.68 4.43 -15.95
CA LEU A 218 6.04 5.45 -14.96
C LEU A 218 5.96 6.82 -15.63
N HIS A 219 5.30 7.79 -14.98
CA HIS A 219 5.18 9.15 -15.48
C HIS A 219 4.96 10.17 -14.35
N HIS A 220 5.08 11.46 -14.67
CA HIS A 220 4.61 12.54 -13.79
C HIS A 220 3.17 12.91 -14.15
N ASP A 221 2.99 13.63 -15.25
CA ASP A 221 1.68 13.98 -15.83
C ASP A 221 1.41 13.18 -17.09
N SER A 222 0.14 12.84 -17.35
CA SER A 222 -0.30 12.39 -18.67
C SER A 222 -0.67 13.60 -19.56
N PRO A 223 -0.35 13.59 -20.87
CA PRO A 223 -0.76 14.65 -21.78
C PRO A 223 -2.30 14.75 -21.88
N PRO A 224 -2.86 15.96 -22.14
CA PRO A 224 -4.29 16.12 -22.34
C PRO A 224 -4.81 15.21 -23.45
N GLY A 225 -5.87 14.45 -23.17
CA GLY A 225 -6.43 13.49 -24.13
C GLY A 225 -5.71 12.15 -24.20
N ALA A 226 -4.80 11.82 -23.27
CA ALA A 226 -4.36 10.44 -23.09
C ALA A 226 -5.58 9.54 -22.85
N PHE A 227 -5.76 8.51 -23.69
CA PHE A 227 -6.96 7.69 -23.73
C PHE A 227 -6.82 6.46 -22.85
N ALA A 228 -6.76 6.67 -21.53
CA ALA A 228 -6.71 5.59 -20.55
C ALA A 228 -8.11 5.24 -20.03
N ASP A 229 -9.07 5.04 -20.94
CA ASP A 229 -10.44 4.67 -20.59
C ASP A 229 -10.65 3.14 -20.54
N LYS A 230 -11.82 2.74 -20.06
CA LYS A 230 -12.16 1.34 -19.83
C LYS A 230 -12.15 0.54 -21.13
N GLU A 231 -12.61 1.12 -22.22
CA GLU A 231 -12.65 0.53 -23.55
C GLU A 231 -11.24 0.29 -24.08
N ALA A 232 -10.34 1.25 -23.93
CA ALA A 232 -8.95 1.13 -24.32
C ALA A 232 -8.20 0.07 -23.49
N TYR A 233 -8.43 0.01 -22.18
CA TYR A 233 -7.87 -1.04 -21.34
C TYR A 233 -8.36 -2.43 -21.74
N ALA A 234 -9.66 -2.57 -22.01
CA ALA A 234 -10.24 -3.82 -22.50
C ALA A 234 -9.62 -4.23 -23.85
N ALA A 235 -9.35 -3.28 -24.75
CA ALA A 235 -8.71 -3.54 -26.03
C ALA A 235 -7.24 -4.01 -25.88
N LEU A 236 -6.54 -3.57 -24.83
CA LEU A 236 -5.22 -4.08 -24.44
C LEU A 236 -5.28 -5.37 -23.61
N GLY A 237 -6.48 -5.84 -23.26
CA GLY A 237 -6.69 -7.04 -22.45
C GLY A 237 -6.24 -6.88 -20.99
N ILE A 238 -6.22 -5.65 -20.48
CA ILE A 238 -5.88 -5.34 -19.09
C ILE A 238 -7.02 -5.80 -18.19
N GLU A 239 -6.69 -6.67 -17.23
CA GLU A 239 -7.63 -7.19 -16.23
C GLU A 239 -7.36 -6.59 -14.85
N GLU A 240 -6.09 -6.31 -14.55
CA GLU A 240 -5.66 -5.74 -13.28
C GLU A 240 -4.74 -4.54 -13.52
N SER A 241 -4.91 -3.51 -12.70
CA SER A 241 -3.99 -2.39 -12.66
C SER A 241 -3.76 -1.91 -11.23
N VAL A 242 -2.51 -1.56 -10.94
CA VAL A 242 -2.09 -1.00 -9.65
C VAL A 242 -1.43 0.34 -9.92
N TRP A 243 -1.85 1.37 -9.22
CA TRP A 243 -1.34 2.72 -9.36
C TRP A 243 -0.82 3.22 -8.03
N LEU A 244 0.41 3.70 -8.03
CA LEU A 244 1.01 4.41 -6.90
C LEU A 244 1.24 5.84 -7.34
N SER A 245 0.59 6.80 -6.68
CA SER A 245 0.72 8.22 -7.04
C SER A 245 1.20 9.06 -5.87
N ALA A 246 2.26 9.84 -6.05
CA ALA A 246 2.80 10.76 -5.05
C ALA A 246 2.45 12.22 -5.38
N THR A 247 1.84 12.94 -4.44
CA THR A 247 1.52 14.38 -4.56
C THR A 247 2.14 15.18 -3.41
N SER A 248 3.16 16.00 -3.69
CA SER A 248 3.96 16.73 -2.66
C SER A 248 3.15 17.76 -1.91
N ALA A 249 2.27 18.47 -2.60
CA ALA A 249 1.51 19.59 -2.03
C ALA A 249 0.70 19.20 -0.78
N LYS A 250 0.43 17.90 -0.60
CA LYS A 250 -0.33 17.37 0.53
C LYS A 250 0.33 16.14 1.20
N ALA A 251 1.51 15.72 0.74
CA ALA A 251 2.11 14.42 1.10
C ALA A 251 1.12 13.24 0.98
N ILE A 252 0.29 13.28 -0.08
CA ILE A 252 -0.70 12.25 -0.38
C ILE A 252 -0.05 11.21 -1.28
N TYR A 253 -0.18 9.95 -0.89
CA TYR A 253 0.42 8.81 -1.57
C TYR A 253 -0.62 7.72 -1.83
N THR A 254 -1.29 7.80 -2.98
CA THR A 254 -2.45 6.94 -3.23
C THR A 254 -2.04 5.56 -3.74
N LEU A 255 -2.84 4.55 -3.39
CA LEU A 255 -2.85 3.22 -4.01
C LEU A 255 -4.22 3.01 -4.66
N ASP A 256 -4.27 2.95 -5.99
CA ASP A 256 -5.47 2.49 -6.69
C ASP A 256 -5.22 1.10 -7.25
N TYR A 257 -5.92 0.10 -6.69
CA TYR A 257 -5.86 -1.27 -7.18
C TYR A 257 -7.18 -1.64 -7.85
N LEU A 258 -7.16 -1.88 -9.16
CA LEU A 258 -8.32 -2.34 -9.91
C LEU A 258 -8.14 -3.80 -10.33
N ARG A 259 -9.22 -4.58 -10.23
CA ARG A 259 -9.32 -5.95 -10.74
C ARG A 259 -10.67 -6.16 -11.39
N GLY A 260 -10.68 -6.63 -12.65
CA GLY A 260 -11.90 -6.80 -13.44
C GLY A 260 -12.68 -5.48 -13.62
N GLY A 261 -11.97 -4.36 -13.69
CA GLY A 261 -12.56 -3.02 -13.81
C GLY A 261 -13.30 -2.53 -12.55
N ARG A 262 -13.05 -3.14 -11.39
CA ARG A 262 -13.58 -2.70 -10.09
C ARG A 262 -12.42 -2.35 -9.16
N LEU A 263 -12.59 -1.26 -8.40
CA LEU A 263 -11.67 -0.90 -7.34
C LEU A 263 -11.69 -1.99 -6.25
N VAL A 264 -10.51 -2.49 -5.91
CA VAL A 264 -10.24 -3.33 -4.74
C VAL A 264 -9.89 -2.38 -3.61
N SER A 265 -10.90 -1.96 -2.85
CA SER A 265 -10.72 -1.12 -1.68
C SER A 265 -11.57 -1.62 -0.52
N ASP A 266 -11.07 -1.43 0.69
CA ASP A 266 -11.84 -1.58 1.93
C ASP A 266 -12.80 -0.40 2.15
N ASP A 267 -12.46 0.76 1.60
CA ASP A 267 -13.26 1.98 1.58
C ASP A 267 -12.97 2.77 0.29
N PRO A 268 -13.92 2.83 -0.66
CA PRO A 268 -13.72 3.53 -1.94
C PRO A 268 -13.45 5.03 -1.83
N GLU A 269 -13.77 5.65 -0.68
CA GLU A 269 -13.56 7.08 -0.45
C GLU A 269 -12.27 7.34 0.35
N SER A 270 -11.67 6.31 0.92
CA SER A 270 -10.43 6.42 1.69
C SER A 270 -9.22 6.50 0.76
N VAL A 271 -8.50 7.60 0.86
CA VAL A 271 -7.16 7.73 0.31
C VAL A 271 -6.19 7.30 1.40
N LEU A 272 -5.40 6.25 1.15
CA LEU A 272 -4.28 5.96 2.03
C LEU A 272 -3.26 7.10 1.89
N GLU A 273 -2.96 7.76 2.99
CA GLU A 273 -1.89 8.73 3.07
C GLU A 273 -0.73 8.07 3.82
N LEU A 274 0.29 7.60 3.08
CA LEU A 274 1.42 6.84 3.66
C LEU A 274 2.17 7.59 4.76
N ILE A 275 2.04 8.92 4.86
CA ILE A 275 2.59 9.70 5.97
C ILE A 275 2.00 9.34 7.34
N TRP A 276 0.81 8.76 7.38
CA TRP A 276 0.14 8.34 8.62
C TRP A 276 0.38 6.87 8.95
N TYR A 277 1.06 6.11 8.06
CA TYR A 277 1.38 4.73 8.37
C TYR A 277 2.47 4.68 9.44
N GLU A 278 2.08 4.16 10.60
CA GLU A 278 2.99 3.87 11.70
C GLU A 278 3.40 2.40 11.68
N ARG A 279 4.71 2.15 11.84
CA ARG A 279 5.24 0.78 11.98
C ARG A 279 4.51 0.05 13.11
N GLY A 280 4.03 -1.14 12.80
CA GLY A 280 3.23 -1.91 13.73
C GLY A 280 1.72 -1.70 13.62
N ARG A 281 1.22 -0.67 12.92
CA ARG A 281 -0.21 -0.53 12.59
C ARG A 281 -0.51 -1.20 11.24
N ALA A 282 -1.79 -1.52 11.02
CA ALA A 282 -2.27 -1.96 9.72
C ALA A 282 -2.87 -0.76 8.95
N PRO A 283 -2.33 -0.38 7.78
CA PRO A 283 -2.85 0.74 6.99
C PRO A 283 -4.19 0.44 6.31
N HIS A 284 -4.54 -0.84 6.15
CA HIS A 284 -5.82 -1.29 5.56
C HIS A 284 -6.70 -1.97 6.61
N ILE A 285 -8.00 -2.12 6.33
CA ILE A 285 -8.93 -2.76 7.27
C ILE A 285 -8.54 -4.23 7.45
N ARG A 286 -8.27 -4.64 8.70
CA ARG A 286 -7.91 -6.02 9.02
C ARG A 286 -9.13 -6.93 8.88
N GLY A 287 -8.96 -8.01 8.13
CA GLY A 287 -10.06 -8.87 7.67
C GLY A 287 -10.84 -8.32 6.46
N GLY A 288 -10.38 -7.20 5.89
CA GLY A 288 -10.88 -6.63 4.64
C GLY A 288 -10.28 -7.27 3.38
N VAL A 289 -10.58 -6.70 2.22
CA VAL A 289 -10.08 -7.15 0.91
C VAL A 289 -8.60 -6.85 0.70
N LEU A 290 -8.04 -5.85 1.38
CA LEU A 290 -6.61 -5.50 1.32
C LEU A 290 -5.78 -6.10 2.48
N ASP A 291 -6.37 -6.95 3.33
CA ASP A 291 -5.68 -7.59 4.46
C ASP A 291 -4.45 -8.41 4.04
N PHE A 292 -4.44 -8.93 2.80
CA PHE A 292 -3.27 -9.61 2.24
C PHE A 292 -2.03 -8.72 2.20
N HIS A 293 -2.20 -7.40 2.04
CA HIS A 293 -1.09 -6.45 2.04
C HIS A 293 -0.67 -6.08 3.46
N ASN A 294 -1.61 -5.97 4.42
CA ASN A 294 -1.28 -5.84 5.85
C ASN A 294 -0.38 -6.99 6.34
N ARG A 295 -0.67 -8.23 5.89
CA ARG A 295 0.15 -9.41 6.17
C ARG A 295 1.57 -9.27 5.62
N ALA A 296 1.71 -8.87 4.37
CA ALA A 296 3.01 -8.65 3.74
C ALA A 296 3.81 -7.52 4.42
N LEU A 297 3.15 -6.42 4.79
CA LEU A 297 3.76 -5.32 5.55
C LEU A 297 4.29 -5.79 6.90
N ARG A 298 3.47 -6.52 7.67
CA ARG A 298 3.91 -7.08 8.95
C ARG A 298 5.12 -7.99 8.81
N ARG A 299 5.16 -8.83 7.76
CA ARG A 299 6.31 -9.67 7.46
C ARG A 299 7.53 -8.83 7.15
N ALA A 300 7.40 -7.82 6.27
CA ALA A 300 8.46 -6.90 5.94
C ALA A 300 9.05 -6.22 7.19
N GLU A 301 8.20 -5.76 8.12
CA GLU A 301 8.63 -5.13 9.37
C GLU A 301 9.45 -6.07 10.27
N LEU A 302 9.16 -7.37 10.27
CA LEU A 302 9.81 -8.35 11.14
C LEU A 302 11.06 -8.96 10.50
N ASP A 303 11.02 -9.18 9.18
CA ASP A 303 12.12 -9.80 8.44
C ASP A 303 13.21 -8.76 8.10
N HIS A 304 12.85 -7.48 8.05
CA HIS A 304 13.77 -6.36 7.75
C HIS A 304 13.71 -5.27 8.83
N PRO A 305 14.16 -5.55 10.07
CA PRO A 305 14.15 -4.57 11.17
C PRO A 305 14.92 -3.27 10.83
N GLY A 306 15.99 -3.38 10.05
CA GLY A 306 16.82 -2.25 9.61
C GLY A 306 16.24 -1.38 8.49
N LEU A 307 15.18 -1.83 7.80
CA LEU A 307 14.49 -1.01 6.80
C LEU A 307 13.50 -0.10 7.52
N THR A 308 13.92 1.13 7.81
CA THR A 308 13.11 2.12 8.55
C THR A 308 12.34 3.07 7.65
N ASP A 309 12.64 3.08 6.35
CA ASP A 309 11.91 3.88 5.38
C ASP A 309 10.53 3.26 5.12
N THR A 310 9.48 4.02 5.47
CA THR A 310 8.09 3.61 5.39
C THR A 310 7.65 3.29 3.94
N PHE A 311 8.14 4.05 2.96
CA PHE A 311 7.82 3.81 1.55
C PHE A 311 8.50 2.55 1.03
N ALA A 312 9.76 2.33 1.41
CA ALA A 312 10.50 1.14 1.04
C ALA A 312 9.85 -0.12 1.63
N LEU A 313 9.40 -0.07 2.90
CA LEU A 313 8.63 -1.15 3.51
C LEU A 313 7.32 -1.42 2.74
N TYR A 314 6.59 -0.36 2.40
CA TYR A 314 5.33 -0.47 1.66
C TYR A 314 5.53 -1.06 0.26
N PHE A 315 6.54 -0.60 -0.47
CA PHE A 315 6.86 -1.10 -1.81
C PHE A 315 7.35 -2.53 -1.77
N HIS A 316 8.15 -2.91 -0.77
CA HIS A 316 8.54 -4.29 -0.58
C HIS A 316 7.33 -5.19 -0.31
N ALA A 317 6.40 -4.75 0.54
CA ALA A 317 5.18 -5.49 0.80
C ALA A 317 4.27 -5.62 -0.43
N LEU A 318 4.24 -4.63 -1.33
CA LEU A 318 3.52 -4.73 -2.61
C LEU A 318 4.22 -5.69 -3.59
N GLU A 319 5.56 -5.71 -3.61
CA GLU A 319 6.30 -6.72 -4.38
C GLU A 319 5.97 -8.13 -3.90
N GLU A 320 6.02 -8.38 -2.59
CA GLU A 320 5.77 -9.72 -2.04
C GLU A 320 4.30 -10.14 -2.21
N SER A 321 3.36 -9.20 -2.08
CA SER A 321 1.92 -9.52 -2.07
C SER A 321 1.27 -9.54 -3.45
N LEU A 322 1.74 -8.70 -4.38
CA LEU A 322 1.19 -8.58 -5.75
C LEU A 322 2.19 -8.96 -6.85
N GLY A 323 3.46 -9.15 -6.52
CA GLY A 323 4.52 -9.46 -7.48
C GLY A 323 4.97 -8.24 -8.31
N LEU A 324 4.72 -7.01 -7.85
CA LEU A 324 5.13 -5.79 -8.54
C LEU A 324 6.66 -5.72 -8.63
N ARG A 325 7.20 -5.38 -9.80
CA ARG A 325 8.65 -5.32 -10.04
C ARG A 325 9.02 -4.24 -11.03
N LEU A 326 10.24 -3.72 -10.89
CA LEU A 326 10.88 -2.83 -11.87
C LEU A 326 12.31 -3.32 -12.18
N PRO A 327 12.79 -3.18 -13.43
CA PRO A 327 14.12 -3.62 -13.83
C PRO A 327 15.19 -2.62 -13.34
N ARG A 328 15.59 -2.71 -12.06
CA ARG A 328 16.54 -1.80 -11.39
C ARG A 328 17.77 -1.49 -12.25
N ARG A 329 18.44 -2.54 -12.73
CA ARG A 329 19.66 -2.41 -13.53
C ARG A 329 19.45 -1.60 -14.81
N ASP A 330 18.29 -1.76 -15.46
CA ASP A 330 17.98 -1.01 -16.68
C ASP A 330 17.72 0.47 -16.38
N PHE A 331 17.19 0.81 -15.20
CA PHE A 331 17.09 2.20 -14.75
C PHE A 331 18.47 2.77 -14.44
N GLU A 332 19.30 2.06 -13.67
CA GLU A 332 20.66 2.50 -13.30
C GLU A 332 21.57 2.69 -14.52
N GLU A 333 21.49 1.80 -15.51
CA GLU A 333 22.26 1.88 -16.76
C GLU A 333 21.58 2.77 -17.83
N GLY A 334 20.42 3.35 -17.53
CA GLY A 334 19.64 4.18 -18.45
C GLY A 334 19.16 3.45 -19.71
N LEU A 335 18.98 2.12 -19.61
CA LEU A 335 18.55 1.24 -20.70
C LEU A 335 17.04 1.04 -20.78
N VAL A 336 16.30 1.40 -19.73
CA VAL A 336 14.83 1.35 -19.71
C VAL A 336 14.27 2.17 -20.88
N ARG A 337 13.22 1.65 -21.52
CA ARG A 337 12.56 2.34 -22.62
C ARG A 337 11.82 3.57 -22.11
N THR A 338 12.00 4.66 -22.83
CA THR A 338 11.40 5.94 -22.48
C THR A 338 11.02 6.72 -23.72
N ALA A 339 9.97 7.51 -23.63
CA ALA A 339 9.56 8.41 -24.70
C ALA A 339 9.01 9.71 -24.11
N TYR A 340 9.25 10.82 -24.80
CA TYR A 340 8.51 12.06 -24.57
C TYR A 340 7.04 11.90 -24.99
N TRP A 341 6.17 12.72 -24.44
CA TRP A 341 4.81 12.88 -24.91
C TRP A 341 4.76 13.50 -26.31
N ALA A 342 3.85 13.00 -27.15
CA ALA A 342 3.57 13.58 -28.44
C ALA A 342 3.00 15.02 -28.27
N GLY A 343 3.50 15.96 -29.06
CA GLY A 343 2.91 17.31 -29.16
C GLY A 343 3.41 18.36 -28.16
N ARG A 344 4.35 18.06 -27.24
CA ARG A 344 5.05 19.08 -26.43
C ARG A 344 6.38 19.51 -27.05
N THR A 345 6.37 19.99 -28.29
CA THR A 345 7.49 20.83 -28.77
C THR A 345 7.31 22.23 -28.22
N ARG A 346 8.02 22.56 -27.13
CA ARG A 346 8.27 23.98 -26.80
C ARG A 346 8.95 24.62 -28.01
N PRO A 347 8.51 25.81 -28.49
CA PRO A 347 9.19 26.48 -29.59
C PRO A 347 10.67 26.69 -29.23
N ASP A 348 11.54 26.51 -30.22
CA ASP A 348 12.97 26.70 -30.08
C ASP A 348 13.21 28.15 -29.61
N PRO A 349 13.91 28.40 -28.48
CA PRO A 349 14.20 29.76 -28.03
C PRO A 349 15.04 30.57 -29.02
N LYS A 350 15.51 29.95 -30.11
CA LYS A 350 16.18 30.64 -31.23
C LYS A 350 15.24 31.26 -32.27
N GLU A 351 13.93 31.05 -32.20
CA GLU A 351 12.96 31.70 -33.09
C GLU A 351 12.36 33.01 -32.52
N THR A 352 12.87 33.49 -31.38
CA THR A 352 12.54 34.81 -30.84
C THR A 352 13.79 35.65 -30.60
N LEU A 353 14.46 36.01 -31.71
CA LEU A 353 15.30 37.21 -31.80
C LEU A 353 15.17 37.85 -33.18
#